data_AF-A0A1Q6IEG2-F1
#
_entry.id   AF-A0A1Q6IEG2-F1
#
_cell.length_a   1.000
_cell.length_b   1.000
_cell.length_c   1.000
_cell.angle_alpha   90.00
_cell.angle_beta   90.00
_cell.angle_gamma   90.00
#
_symmetry.space_group_name_H-M   'P 1'
#
loop_
_entity.id
_entity.type
_entity.pdbx_description
1 polymer ?
#
loop_
_entity_poly.entity_id
_entity_poly.type
_entity_poly.pdbx_seq_one_letter_code
_entity_poly.pdbx_strand_id
1 'polypeptide(L)'
;MNYSVEAGSVKARVPVVIFRNKLAERTTYYLRLEIVENDFFKTGVKTELHRTVVFSKDLLKPAGWGGYLESVVLGPYSINKHMWMIEQTGKKWDDEFLTALNDEPGSDMYWRDKLNEYLLEYNRQGNILLDDDNREITGFPE
;
A
#
# COMPACT_ATOMS: atom_id res chain seq x y z
N MET A 1 -21.47 -17.55 -3.14
CA MET A 1 -21.93 -17.30 -1.76
C MET A 1 -22.29 -15.84 -1.69
N ASN A 2 -23.52 -15.50 -1.32
CA ASN A 2 -24.00 -14.13 -1.29
C ASN A 2 -24.21 -13.70 0.16
N TYR A 3 -23.84 -12.46 0.46
CA TYR A 3 -24.13 -11.81 1.73
C TYR A 3 -25.25 -10.79 1.49
N SER A 4 -26.16 -10.66 2.45
CA SER A 4 -27.32 -9.78 2.34
C SER A 4 -27.22 -8.62 3.32
N VAL A 5 -27.79 -7.47 2.94
CA VAL A 5 -28.07 -6.38 3.88
C VAL A 5 -29.44 -6.65 4.49
N GLU A 6 -29.49 -6.77 5.81
CA GLU A 6 -30.73 -7.05 6.53
C GLU A 6 -31.74 -5.90 6.41
N ALA A 7 -33.02 -6.22 6.50
CA ALA A 7 -34.10 -5.22 6.47
C ALA A 7 -33.91 -4.19 7.60
N GLY A 8 -34.06 -2.90 7.27
CA GLY A 8 -33.83 -1.80 8.20
C GLY A 8 -32.35 -1.43 8.41
N SER A 9 -31.41 -2.07 7.72
CA SER A 9 -29.99 -1.72 7.72
C SER A 9 -29.53 -1.10 6.40
N VAL A 10 -28.50 -0.25 6.47
CA VAL A 10 -27.76 0.27 5.31
C VAL A 10 -26.32 -0.25 5.25
N LYS A 11 -25.97 -1.19 6.15
CA LYS A 11 -24.62 -1.78 6.26
C LYS A 11 -24.72 -3.30 6.39
N ALA A 12 -23.80 -4.00 5.73
CA ALA A 12 -23.54 -5.41 5.96
C ALA A 12 -22.04 -5.62 6.18
N ARG A 13 -21.68 -6.65 6.97
CA ARG A 13 -20.30 -7.05 7.18
C ARG A 13 -20.01 -8.30 6.36
N VAL A 14 -19.07 -8.18 5.42
CA VAL A 14 -18.57 -9.30 4.63
C VAL A 14 -17.20 -9.72 5.20
N PRO A 15 -17.09 -10.86 5.91
CA PRO A 15 -15.80 -11.33 6.40
C PRO A 15 -14.96 -11.85 5.24
N VAL A 16 -13.72 -11.37 5.13
CA VAL A 16 -12.71 -11.86 4.18
C VAL A 16 -11.60 -12.51 4.97
N VAL A 17 -11.37 -13.81 4.75
CA VAL A 17 -10.32 -14.60 5.40
C VAL A 17 -9.30 -15.03 4.35
N ILE A 18 -8.05 -14.65 4.54
CA ILE A 18 -6.96 -14.93 3.59
C ILE A 18 -6.02 -15.98 4.18
N PHE A 19 -5.84 -17.09 3.46
CA PHE A 19 -4.88 -18.13 3.82
C PHE A 19 -3.53 -17.86 3.17
N ARG A 20 -2.64 -17.15 3.87
CA ARG A 20 -1.31 -16.75 3.34
C ARG A 20 -0.50 -17.93 2.77
N ASN A 21 -0.61 -19.12 3.38
CA ASN A 21 0.08 -20.34 2.93
C ASN A 21 -0.47 -20.94 1.62
N LYS A 22 -1.56 -20.39 1.07
CA LYS A 22 -2.15 -20.79 -0.21
C LYS A 22 -1.88 -19.79 -1.33
N LEU A 23 -1.23 -18.66 -1.03
CA LEU A 23 -0.88 -17.64 -2.02
C LEU A 23 0.42 -18.02 -2.73
N ALA A 24 0.44 -17.83 -4.05
CA ALA A 24 1.66 -17.92 -4.83
C ALA A 24 2.56 -16.70 -4.58
N GLU A 25 3.87 -16.90 -4.73
CA GLU A 25 4.84 -15.81 -4.74
C GLU A 25 4.70 -15.00 -6.04
N ARG A 26 5.09 -13.73 -5.96
CA ARG A 26 5.06 -12.74 -7.04
C ARG A 26 3.71 -12.65 -7.73
N THR A 27 2.63 -12.90 -6.98
CA THR A 27 1.26 -12.96 -7.51
C THR A 27 0.33 -12.08 -6.69
N THR A 28 -0.29 -11.10 -7.36
CA THR A 28 -1.30 -10.22 -6.77
C THR A 28 -2.70 -10.76 -7.08
N TYR A 29 -3.51 -10.89 -6.03
CA TYR A 29 -4.89 -11.36 -6.11
C TYR A 29 -5.85 -10.18 -5.93
N TYR A 30 -6.96 -10.22 -6.68
CA TYR A 30 -8.01 -9.20 -6.65
C TYR A 30 -9.33 -9.87 -6.29
N LEU A 31 -9.86 -9.59 -5.09
CA LEU A 31 -11.21 -9.97 -4.70
C LEU A 31 -12.14 -8.79 -4.92
N ARG A 32 -12.99 -8.86 -5.95
CA ARG A 32 -14.02 -7.86 -6.22
C ARG A 32 -15.33 -8.28 -5.59
N LEU A 33 -15.82 -7.45 -4.66
CA LEU A 33 -17.16 -7.55 -4.09
C LEU A 33 -18.07 -6.63 -4.90
N GLU A 34 -19.18 -7.16 -5.42
CA GLU A 34 -20.14 -6.42 -6.25
C GLU A 34 -21.52 -6.43 -5.60
N ILE A 35 -22.19 -5.28 -5.61
CA ILE A 35 -23.61 -5.16 -5.22
C ILE A 35 -24.45 -5.62 -6.40
N VAL A 36 -25.36 -6.56 -6.14
CA VAL A 36 -26.32 -7.07 -7.12
C VAL A 36 -27.73 -6.61 -6.77
N GLU A 37 -28.58 -6.51 -7.79
CA GLU A 37 -29.99 -6.21 -7.62
C GLU A 37 -30.72 -7.37 -6.93
N ASN A 38 -31.86 -7.06 -6.32
CA ASN A 38 -32.84 -8.07 -5.88
C ASN A 38 -34.26 -7.63 -6.28
N ASP A 39 -35.27 -8.39 -5.86
CA ASP A 39 -36.67 -8.15 -6.22
C ASP A 39 -37.21 -6.79 -5.74
N PHE A 40 -36.54 -6.16 -4.77
CA PHE A 40 -36.98 -4.92 -4.11
C PHE A 40 -36.11 -3.71 -4.44
N PHE A 41 -34.82 -3.92 -4.73
CA PHE A 41 -33.81 -2.87 -4.86
C PHE A 41 -32.96 -3.02 -6.12
N LYS A 42 -32.79 -1.89 -6.81
CA LYS A 42 -31.88 -1.73 -7.95
C LYS A 42 -30.54 -1.16 -7.50
N THR A 43 -29.50 -1.32 -8.32
CA THR A 43 -28.20 -0.73 -8.06
C THR A 43 -28.20 0.78 -8.33
N GLY A 44 -27.55 1.55 -7.45
CA GLY A 44 -27.42 3.01 -7.56
C GLY A 44 -26.27 3.47 -8.47
N VAL A 45 -25.39 4.31 -7.93
CA VAL A 45 -24.27 4.92 -8.67
C VAL A 45 -23.32 3.85 -9.21
N LYS A 46 -23.27 3.69 -10.54
CA LYS A 46 -22.54 2.61 -11.21
C LYS A 46 -21.05 2.52 -10.84
N THR A 47 -20.41 3.65 -10.55
CA THR A 47 -18.99 3.71 -10.17
C THR A 47 -18.73 3.20 -8.76
N GLU A 48 -19.75 3.09 -7.90
CA GLU A 48 -19.60 2.73 -6.49
C GLU A 48 -20.12 1.32 -6.15
N LEU A 49 -20.57 0.56 -7.15
CA LEU A 49 -21.20 -0.76 -6.97
C LEU A 49 -20.22 -1.87 -6.58
N HIS A 50 -18.93 -1.58 -6.51
CA HIS A 50 -17.94 -2.57 -6.16
C HIS A 50 -16.91 -2.03 -5.18
N ARG A 51 -16.31 -2.97 -4.45
CA ARG A 51 -15.10 -2.76 -3.65
C ARG A 51 -14.12 -3.87 -3.98
N THR A 52 -12.87 -3.50 -4.20
CA THR A 52 -11.81 -4.46 -4.51
C THR A 52 -10.87 -4.56 -3.34
N VAL A 53 -10.70 -5.77 -2.82
CA VAL A 53 -9.64 -6.10 -1.85
C VAL A 53 -8.48 -6.65 -2.65
N VAL A 54 -7.32 -5.98 -2.57
CA VAL A 54 -6.09 -6.40 -3.22
C VAL A 54 -5.18 -7.00 -2.17
N PHE A 55 -4.63 -8.19 -2.42
CA PHE A 55 -3.74 -8.87 -1.49
C PHE A 55 -2.70 -9.71 -2.23
N SER A 56 -1.55 -9.89 -1.59
CA SER A 56 -0.43 -10.69 -2.09
C SER A 56 0.30 -11.37 -0.93
N LYS A 57 1.10 -12.39 -1.26
CA LYS A 57 2.11 -12.92 -0.33
C LYS A 57 3.25 -11.93 -0.14
N ASP A 58 3.55 -11.15 -1.18
CA ASP A 58 4.64 -10.18 -1.22
C ASP A 58 4.17 -8.78 -0.82
N LEU A 59 5.13 -7.88 -0.68
CA LEU A 59 4.89 -6.48 -0.39
C LEU A 59 4.21 -5.81 -1.59
N LEU A 60 3.09 -5.13 -1.33
CA LEU A 60 2.36 -4.35 -2.32
C LEU A 60 2.74 -2.88 -2.23
N LYS A 61 2.70 -2.19 -3.37
CA LYS A 61 2.78 -0.72 -3.41
C LYS A 61 1.58 -0.15 -2.64
N PRO A 62 1.80 0.65 -1.59
CA PRO A 62 0.72 1.37 -0.92
C PRO A 62 0.01 2.29 -1.91
N ALA A 63 -1.32 2.40 -1.82
CA ALA A 63 -2.09 3.31 -2.67
C ALA A 63 -1.68 4.78 -2.50
N GLY A 64 -1.24 5.17 -1.29
CA GLY A 64 -0.72 6.51 -0.99
C GLY A 64 0.64 6.84 -1.61
N TRP A 65 1.38 5.84 -2.11
CA TRP A 65 2.70 6.06 -2.72
C TRP A 65 2.56 6.58 -4.16
N GLY A 66 2.18 7.83 -4.32
CA GLY A 66 2.01 8.47 -5.62
C GLY A 66 2.08 9.98 -5.49
N GLY A 67 1.85 10.69 -6.60
CA GLY A 67 1.77 12.15 -6.62
C GLY A 67 2.94 12.80 -5.89
N TYR A 68 2.64 13.66 -4.92
CA TYR A 68 3.63 14.37 -4.11
C TYR A 68 4.58 13.44 -3.33
N LEU A 69 4.08 12.37 -2.70
CA LEU A 69 4.94 11.44 -1.98
C LEU A 69 5.92 10.75 -2.93
N GLU A 70 5.49 10.35 -4.14
CA GLU A 70 6.40 9.77 -5.12
C GLU A 70 7.36 10.80 -5.74
N SER A 71 6.91 12.03 -6.03
CA SER A 71 7.75 13.01 -6.74
C SER A 71 8.71 13.79 -5.85
N VAL A 72 8.39 14.01 -4.57
CA VAL A 72 9.12 14.93 -3.67
C VAL A 72 9.71 14.24 -2.45
N VAL A 73 9.09 13.16 -1.97
CA VAL A 73 9.44 12.60 -0.64
C VAL A 73 10.15 11.26 -0.77
N LEU A 74 9.50 10.31 -1.43
CA LEU A 74 9.90 8.91 -1.47
C LEU A 74 10.57 8.53 -2.78
N GLY A 75 10.33 9.21 -3.89
CA GLY A 75 10.82 8.79 -5.20
C GLY A 75 10.02 7.60 -5.79
N PRO A 76 10.43 7.11 -6.97
CA PRO A 76 9.80 5.97 -7.62
C PRO A 76 9.72 4.74 -6.69
N TYR A 77 8.60 4.04 -6.75
CA TYR A 77 8.39 2.83 -5.96
C TYR A 77 9.22 1.65 -6.50
N SER A 78 9.81 0.89 -5.59
CA SER A 78 10.30 -0.48 -5.83
C SER A 78 10.09 -1.33 -4.58
N ILE A 79 9.94 -2.64 -4.76
CA ILE A 79 9.76 -3.59 -3.65
C ILE A 79 11.00 -3.58 -2.75
N ASN A 80 12.19 -3.62 -3.32
CA ASN A 80 13.44 -3.61 -2.57
C ASN A 80 13.59 -2.35 -1.71
N LYS A 81 13.24 -1.18 -2.26
CA LYS A 81 13.27 0.09 -1.52
C LYS A 81 12.27 0.10 -0.37
N HIS A 82 11.04 -0.32 -0.63
CA HIS A 82 9.99 -0.34 0.38
C HIS A 82 10.34 -1.33 1.51
N MET A 83 10.85 -2.52 1.18
CA MET A 83 11.38 -3.48 2.17
C MET A 83 12.51 -2.87 3.00
N TRP A 84 13.50 -2.26 2.35
CA TRP A 84 14.62 -1.62 3.03
C TRP A 84 14.14 -0.52 3.99
N MET A 85 13.18 0.32 3.59
CA MET A 85 12.59 1.35 4.46
C MET A 85 11.93 0.74 5.71
N ILE A 86 11.21 -0.37 5.56
CA ILE A 86 10.61 -1.09 6.70
C ILE A 86 11.71 -1.61 7.64
N GLU A 87 12.77 -2.20 7.08
CA GLU A 87 13.89 -2.76 7.85
C GLU A 87 14.67 -1.69 8.62
N GLN A 88 14.96 -0.54 7.99
CA GLN A 88 15.71 0.54 8.65
C GLN A 88 14.90 1.28 9.72
N THR A 89 13.59 1.45 9.50
CA THR A 89 12.76 2.31 10.36
C THR A 89 11.92 1.54 11.37
N GLY A 90 11.67 0.25 11.15
CA GLY A 90 10.68 -0.54 11.88
C GLY A 90 9.23 -0.10 11.67
N LYS A 91 8.97 0.83 10.73
CA LYS A 91 7.63 1.29 10.37
C LYS A 91 7.10 0.46 9.21
N LYS A 92 5.78 0.29 9.13
CA LYS A 92 5.16 -0.55 8.10
C LYS A 92 5.13 0.09 6.71
N TRP A 93 5.25 1.42 6.62
CA TRP A 93 5.18 2.17 5.36
C TRP A 93 3.95 1.83 4.50
N ASP A 94 2.86 1.39 5.15
CA ASP A 94 1.58 1.08 4.54
C ASP A 94 0.71 2.35 4.40
N ASP A 95 -0.48 2.20 3.81
CA ASP A 95 -1.38 3.33 3.59
C ASP A 95 -1.75 4.09 4.87
N GLU A 96 -1.86 3.38 6.01
CA GLU A 96 -2.12 4.01 7.31
C GLU A 96 -0.95 4.91 7.74
N PHE A 97 0.29 4.40 7.63
CA PHE A 97 1.47 5.21 7.95
C PHE A 97 1.64 6.38 6.99
N LEU A 98 1.47 6.17 5.68
CA LEU A 98 1.58 7.24 4.68
C LEU A 98 0.51 8.32 4.85
N THR A 99 -0.70 7.95 5.28
CA THR A 99 -1.75 8.93 5.61
C THR A 99 -1.33 9.79 6.80
N ALA A 100 -0.80 9.16 7.86
CA ALA A 100 -0.32 9.90 9.03
C ALA A 100 0.83 10.87 8.71
N LEU A 101 1.70 10.57 7.73
CA LEU A 101 2.73 11.49 7.27
C LEU A 101 2.16 12.79 6.69
N ASN A 102 1.04 12.71 5.97
CA ASN A 102 0.38 13.86 5.36
C ASN A 102 -0.42 14.68 6.40
N ASP A 103 -0.95 14.02 7.43
CA ASP A 103 -1.76 14.67 8.46
C ASP A 103 -0.91 15.50 9.44
N GLU A 104 0.38 15.17 9.60
CA GLU A 104 1.31 15.90 10.46
C GLU A 104 2.26 16.78 9.63
N PRO A 105 2.15 18.12 9.71
CA PRO A 105 2.99 19.02 8.92
C PRO A 105 4.49 18.78 9.12
N GLY A 106 5.21 18.51 8.03
CA GLY A 106 6.67 18.32 8.01
C GLY A 106 7.16 16.92 8.38
N SER A 107 6.26 16.01 8.77
CA SER A 107 6.63 14.61 9.04
C SER A 107 7.16 13.90 7.79
N ASP A 108 6.57 14.18 6.63
CA ASP A 108 7.03 13.70 5.32
C ASP A 108 8.51 14.09 5.04
N MET A 109 8.86 15.37 5.22
CA MET A 109 10.21 15.89 5.03
C MET A 109 11.19 15.33 6.05
N TYR A 110 10.78 15.26 7.32
CA TYR A 110 11.58 14.62 8.37
C TYR A 110 11.96 13.18 7.98
N TRP A 111 10.98 12.41 7.51
CA TRP A 111 11.24 11.02 7.14
C TRP A 111 12.08 10.89 5.88
N ARG A 112 11.89 11.76 4.88
CA ARG A 112 12.79 11.81 3.73
C ARG A 112 14.23 12.01 4.17
N ASP A 113 14.49 13.02 4.97
CA ASP A 113 15.84 13.38 5.39
C ASP A 113 16.44 12.25 6.24
N LYS A 114 15.65 11.62 7.13
CA LYS A 114 16.06 10.43 7.88
C LYS A 114 16.40 9.23 7.01
N LEU A 115 15.63 8.98 5.96
CA LEU A 115 15.89 7.88 5.03
C LEU A 115 17.18 8.14 4.22
N ASN A 116 17.45 9.39 3.83
CA ASN A 116 18.72 9.77 3.24
C ASN A 116 19.90 9.57 4.21
N GLU A 117 19.76 9.92 5.49
CA GLU A 117 20.76 9.62 6.53
C GLU A 117 21.03 8.12 6.66
N TYR A 118 19.99 7.29 6.70
CA TYR A 118 20.12 5.84 6.76
C TYR A 118 20.77 5.25 5.52
N LEU A 119 20.44 5.77 4.33
CA LEU A 119 21.04 5.31 3.08
C LEU A 119 22.54 5.66 3.02
N LEU A 120 22.92 6.84 3.48
CA LEU A 120 24.32 7.24 3.58
C LEU A 120 25.11 6.29 4.49
N GLU A 121 24.57 5.95 5.66
CA GLU A 121 25.23 5.02 6.58
C GLU A 121 25.30 3.60 6.02
N TYR A 122 24.21 3.14 5.40
CA TYR A 122 24.15 1.85 4.70
C TYR A 122 25.23 1.75 3.62
N ASN A 123 25.42 2.81 2.84
CA ASN A 123 26.43 2.89 1.79
C ASN A 123 27.87 2.99 2.34
N ARG A 124 28.08 3.67 3.48
CA ARG A 124 29.40 3.73 4.16
C ARG A 124 29.89 2.38 4.64
N GLN A 125 28.97 1.47 4.94
CA GLN A 125 29.28 0.08 5.31
C GLN A 125 29.62 -0.80 4.09
N GLY A 126 29.64 -0.23 2.88
CA GLY A 126 29.94 -0.92 1.63
C GLY A 126 28.73 -1.61 1.00
N ASN A 127 27.52 -1.38 1.51
CA ASN A 127 26.30 -1.89 0.90
C ASN A 127 25.82 -0.97 -0.22
N ILE A 128 24.97 -1.49 -1.11
CA ILE A 128 24.33 -0.72 -2.18
C ILE A 128 22.84 -1.07 -2.17
N LEU A 129 21.97 -0.06 -2.12
CA LEU A 129 20.54 -0.26 -2.27
C LEU A 129 20.19 -0.28 -3.76
N LEU A 130 19.55 -1.36 -4.21
CA LEU A 130 19.12 -1.53 -5.60
C LEU A 130 17.59 -1.53 -5.70
N ASP A 131 17.05 -0.96 -6.76
CA ASP A 131 15.65 -1.14 -7.13
C ASP A 131 15.39 -2.57 -7.68
N ASP A 132 14.15 -2.82 -8.11
CA ASP A 132 13.75 -4.15 -8.60
C ASP A 132 14.40 -4.49 -9.97
N ASP A 133 14.95 -3.49 -10.67
CA ASP A 133 15.63 -3.60 -11.97
C ASP A 133 17.17 -3.61 -11.82
N ASN A 134 17.69 -3.72 -10.60
CA ASN A 134 19.13 -3.61 -10.25
C ASN A 134 19.76 -2.23 -10.53
N ARG A 135 18.97 -1.16 -10.54
CA ARG A 135 19.50 0.21 -10.58
C ARG A 135 19.80 0.68 -9.17
N GLU A 136 20.94 1.34 -9.00
CA GLU A 136 21.33 1.91 -7.71
C GLU A 136 20.38 3.04 -7.30
N ILE A 137 19.93 2.98 -6.05
CA ILE A 137 19.21 4.06 -5.38
C ILE A 137 20.23 4.85 -4.57
N THR A 138 20.57 6.03 -5.07
CA THR A 138 21.59 6.91 -4.47
C THR A 138 21.00 7.91 -3.48
N GLY A 139 19.67 8.06 -3.43
CA GLY A 139 18.98 9.03 -2.58
C GLY A 139 17.46 8.99 -2.70
N PHE A 140 16.82 9.67 -1.77
CA PHE A 140 15.42 10.10 -1.82
C PHE A 140 15.34 11.55 -2.35
N PRO A 141 14.29 11.95 -3.10
CA PRO A 141 14.27 13.21 -3.85
C PRO A 141 14.46 14.46 -2.98
N GLU A 142 15.44 15.32 -3.29
CA GLU A 142 15.68 16.60 -2.60
C GLU A 142 14.77 17.74 -3.08
#